data_AF-A0A917MVP3-F1
#
_entry.id   AF-A0A917MVP3-F1
#
_cell.length_a   1.000
_cell.length_b   1.000
_cell.length_c   1.000
_cell.angle_alpha   90.00
_cell.angle_beta   90.00
_cell.angle_gamma   90.00
#
_symmetry.space_group_name_H-M   'P 1'
#
loop_
_entity.id
_entity.type
_entity.pdbx_description
1 polymer ?
#
loop_
_entity_poly.entity_id
_entity_poly.type
_entity_poly.pdbx_seq_one_letter_code
_entity_poly.pdbx_strand_id
1 'polypeptide(L)' 'MVGLGAGYALMESALEALRSLGFTPARLWALAGNERAVNFYRRQGWNLTGIQKIEKLPSGVELIELEMTRAL' A
#
# COMPACT_ATOMS: atom_id res chain seq x y z
N MET A 1 -5.06 21.97 8.32
CA MET A 1 -5.70 21.31 7.16
C MET A 1 -4.72 20.27 6.63
N VAL A 2 -4.95 18.98 6.87
CA VAL A 2 -3.97 17.94 6.47
C VAL A 2 -4.62 17.01 5.45
N GLY A 3 -4.02 16.93 4.25
CA GLY A 3 -4.37 15.99 3.18
C GLY A 3 -5.10 16.63 2.00
N LEU A 4 -4.37 17.30 1.09
CA LEU A 4 -4.89 17.90 -0.15
C LEU A 4 -5.36 16.86 -1.20
N GLY A 5 -5.63 15.61 -0.81
CA GLY A 5 -6.01 14.54 -1.73
C GLY A 5 -4.89 14.02 -2.65
N ALA A 6 -3.70 14.63 -2.64
CA ALA A 6 -2.60 14.28 -3.54
C ALA A 6 -2.20 12.79 -3.50
N GLY A 7 -2.13 12.19 -2.30
CA GLY A 7 -1.82 10.76 -2.17
C GLY A 7 -2.90 9.85 -2.77
N TYR A 8 -4.17 10.24 -2.68
CA TYR A 8 -5.26 9.52 -3.32
C TYR A 8 -5.22 9.67 -4.85
N ALA A 9 -5.04 10.90 -5.34
CA ALA A 9 -4.95 11.18 -6.78
C ALA A 9 -3.79 10.43 -7.44
N LEU A 10 -2.62 10.41 -6.81
CA LEU A 10 -1.46 9.65 -7.29
C LEU A 10 -1.75 8.15 -7.34
N MET A 11 -2.34 7.60 -6.28
CA MET A 11 -2.67 6.18 -6.20
C MET A 11 -3.68 5.78 -7.28
N GLU A 12 -4.77 6.54 -7.45
CA GLU A 12 -5.76 6.23 -8.50
C GLU A 12 -5.15 6.33 -9.91
N SER A 13 -4.30 7.33 -10.17
CA SER A 13 -3.59 7.42 -11.45
C SER A 13 -2.68 6.20 -11.69
N ALA A 14 -2.01 5.70 -10.66
CA ALA A 14 -1.17 4.50 -10.77
C ALA A 14 -2.00 3.23 -11.00
N LEU A 15 -3.15 3.10 -10.33
CA LEU A 15 -4.07 1.96 -10.54
C LEU A 15 -4.66 1.98 -11.95
N GLU A 16 -5.00 3.15 -12.48
CA GLU A 16 -5.49 3.28 -13.85
C GLU A 16 -4.42 2.86 -14.87
N ALA A 17 -3.17 3.26 -14.66
CA ALA A 17 -2.05 2.81 -15.48
C ALA A 17 -1.91 1.28 -15.44
N LEU A 18 -1.99 0.66 -14.25
CA LEU A 18 -1.94 -0.80 -14.12
C LEU A 18 -3.10 -1.50 -14.83
N ARG A 19 -4.33 -0.96 -14.73
CA ARG A 19 -5.50 -1.46 -15.47
C ARG A 19 -5.28 -1.42 -16.98
N SER A 20 -4.78 -0.29 -17.49
CA SER A 20 -4.56 -0.10 -18.93
C SER A 20 -3.54 -1.10 -19.51
N LEU A 21 -2.64 -1.61 -18.66
CA LEU A 21 -1.65 -2.62 -19.01
C LEU A 21 -2.16 -4.07 -18.81
N GLY A 22 -3.42 -4.25 -18.38
CA GLY A 22 -4.04 -5.56 -18.20
C GLY A 22 -3.66 -6.28 -16.90
N PHE A 23 -3.07 -5.58 -15.92
CA PHE A 23 -2.70 -6.21 -14.66
C PHE A 23 -3.92 -6.47 -13.78
N THR A 24 -3.92 -7.63 -13.13
CA THR A 24 -4.84 -7.99 -12.05
C THR A 24 -4.11 -8.94 -11.06
N PRO A 25 -4.12 -8.71 -9.73
CA PRO A 25 -4.49 -7.52 -8.95
C PRO A 25 -3.31 -6.54 -8.73
N ALA A 26 -3.55 -5.40 -8.08
CA ALA A 26 -2.50 -4.52 -7.55
C ALA A 26 -2.08 -4.91 -6.14
N ARG A 27 -0.79 -4.77 -5.83
CA ARG A 27 -0.20 -5.05 -4.50
C ARG A 27 0.70 -3.92 -4.03
N LEU A 28 0.75 -3.72 -2.72
CA LEU A 28 1.66 -2.80 -2.06
C LEU A 28 2.11 -3.34 -0.70
N TRP A 29 3.14 -2.71 -0.15
CA TRP A 29 3.65 -2.97 1.19
C TRP A 29 3.43 -1.75 2.07
N ALA A 30 2.92 -1.95 3.29
CA ALA A 30 2.73 -0.91 4.29
C ALA A 30 3.44 -1.30 5.59
N LEU A 31 4.18 -0.39 6.20
CA LEU A 31 4.87 -0.66 7.46
C LEU A 31 3.88 -1.07 8.56
N ALA A 32 4.19 -2.16 9.25
CA ALA A 32 3.50 -2.57 10.47
C ALA A 32 3.67 -1.45 11.53
N GLY A 33 2.58 -1.13 12.23
CA GLY A 33 2.51 0.00 13.15
C GLY A 33 2.21 1.35 12.49
N ASN A 34 2.27 1.48 11.16
CA ASN A 34 1.78 2.66 10.45
C ASN A 34 0.26 2.57 10.22
N GLU A 35 -0.51 2.57 11.30
CA GLU A 35 -1.97 2.41 11.27
C GLU A 35 -2.65 3.47 10.41
N ARG A 36 -2.09 4.69 10.36
CA ARG A 36 -2.58 5.76 9.50
C ARG A 36 -2.51 5.38 8.02
N ALA A 37 -1.38 4.84 7.55
CA ALA A 37 -1.23 4.40 6.17
C ALA A 37 -2.12 3.19 5.86
N VAL A 38 -2.14 2.19 6.75
CA VAL A 38 -2.99 1.00 6.57
C VAL A 38 -4.47 1.39 6.48
N ASN A 39 -4.94 2.29 7.35
CA ASN A 39 -6.32 2.78 7.31
C ASN A 39 -6.60 3.64 6.08
N PHE A 40 -5.63 4.43 5.60
CA PHE A 40 -5.75 5.14 4.33
C PHE A 40 -5.99 4.16 3.18
N TYR A 41 -5.18 3.12 3.03
CA TYR A 41 -5.35 2.14 1.95
C TYR A 41 -6.65 1.32 2.11
N ARG A 42 -7.00 0.88 3.33
CA ARG A 42 -8.28 0.18 3.58
C ARG A 42 -9.49 0.96 3.11
N ARG A 43 -9.54 2.28 3.39
CA ARG A 43 -10.64 3.15 2.94
C ARG A 43 -10.77 3.23 1.42
N GLN A 44 -9.71 2.90 0.69
CA GLN A 44 -9.69 2.89 -0.77
C GLN A 44 -9.78 1.47 -1.35
N GLY A 45 -10.30 0.50 -0.59
CA GLY A 45 -10.58 -0.86 -1.09
C GLY A 45 -9.40 -1.83 -1.06
N TRP A 46 -8.30 -1.48 -0.40
CA TRP A 46 -7.18 -2.40 -0.18
C TRP A 46 -7.43 -3.32 1.02
N ASN A 47 -7.05 -4.58 0.89
CA ASN A 47 -7.20 -5.60 1.92
C ASN A 47 -5.83 -6.15 2.33
N LEU A 48 -5.65 -6.43 3.63
CA LEU A 48 -4.47 -7.17 4.09
C LEU A 48 -4.53 -8.61 3.55
N THR A 49 -3.43 -9.11 3.03
CA THR A 49 -3.33 -10.51 2.59
C THR A 49 -2.95 -11.45 3.73
N GLY A 50 -2.45 -10.89 4.84
CA GLY A 50 -1.84 -11.64 5.95
C GLY A 50 -0.37 -11.95 5.75
N ILE A 51 0.17 -11.73 4.53
CA ILE A 51 1.59 -11.87 4.24
C ILE A 51 2.35 -10.68 4.84
N GLN A 52 3.48 -10.98 5.47
CA GLN A 52 4.40 -9.99 6.01
C GLN A 52 5.81 -10.23 5.47
N LYS A 53 6.56 -9.15 5.28
CA LYS A 53 7.96 -9.18 4.89
C LYS A 53 8.77 -8.50 6.00
N ILE A 54 9.88 -9.12 6.39
CA ILE A 54 10.84 -8.52 7.31
C ILE A 54 12.03 -8.05 6.48
N GLU A 55 12.30 -6.75 6.53
CA GLU A 55 13.46 -6.13 5.91
C GLU A 55 14.46 -5.69 6.97
N LYS A 56 15.70 -6.18 6.86
CA LYS A 56 16.80 -5.81 7.74
C LYS A 56 17.56 -4.64 7.15
N LEU A 57 17.50 -3.49 7.79
CA LEU A 57 18.29 -2.33 7.41
C LEU A 57 19.76 -2.53 7.82
N PRO A 58 20.72 -1.85 7.15
CA PRO A 58 22.14 -1.88 7.56
C PRO A 58 22.39 -1.43 9.00
N SER A 59 21.47 -0.65 9.58
CA SER A 59 21.50 -0.24 10.99
C SER A 59 21.18 -1.38 11.98
N GLY A 60 20.77 -2.55 11.50
CA GLY A 60 20.31 -3.67 12.32
C GLY A 60 18.82 -3.59 12.71
N VAL A 61 18.11 -2.54 12.30
CA VAL A 61 16.67 -2.40 12.52
C VAL A 61 15.90 -3.33 11.58
N GLU A 62 14.92 -4.05 12.12
CA GLU A 62 13.98 -4.85 11.36
C GLU A 62 12.71 -4.06 11.09
N LEU A 63 12.39 -3.85 9.81
CA LEU A 63 11.12 -3.31 9.35
C LEU A 63 10.19 -4.46 9.01
N ILE A 64 9.01 -4.47 9.64
CA ILE A 64 7.95 -5.39 9.27
C ILE A 64 7.02 -4.65 8.32
N GLU A 65 6.81 -5.20 7.14
CA GLU A 65 5.87 -4.68 6.14
C GLU A 65 4.73 -5.66 5.93
N LEU A 66 3.52 -5.13 5.88
CA LEU A 66 2.28 -5.85 5.65
C LEU A 66 1.91 -5.74 4.17
N GLU A 67 1.69 -6.86 3.49
CA GLU A 67 1.22 -6.85 2.12
C GLU A 67 -0.28 -6.51 2.09
N MET A 68 -0.64 -5.61 1.17
CA MET A 68 -2.03 -5.29 0.87
C MET A 68 -2.31 -5.51 -0.63
N THR A 69 -3.52 -5.97 -0.93
CA THR A 69 -3.99 -6.21 -2.30
C THR A 69 -5.29 -5.46 -2.59
N ARG A 70 -5.48 -5.01 -3.82
CA ARG A 70 -6.72 -4.43 -4.33
C ARG A 70 -7.00 -4.96 -5.72
N ALA A 71 -8.25 -5.33 -5.98
CA ALA A 71 -8.71 -5.65 -7.32
C ALA A 71 -8.63 -4.38 -8.20
N LEU A 72 -8.06 -4.54 -9.39
CA LEU A 72 -7.99 -3.49 -10.40
C LEU A 72 -9.29 -3.47 -11.18
#